data_AF-A0A9F2WGX5-F1
#
_entry.id   AF-A0A9F2WGX5-F1
#
_cell.length_a   1.000
_cell.length_b   1.000
_cell.length_c   1.000
_cell.angle_alpha   90.00
_cell.angle_beta   90.00
_cell.angle_gamma   90.00
#
_symmetry.space_group_name_H-M   'P 1'
#
loop_
_entity.id
_entity.type
_entity.pdbx_description
1 polymer ?
#
loop_
_entity_poly.entity_id
_entity_poly.type
_entity_poly.pdbx_seq_one_letter_code
_entity_poly.pdbx_strand_id
1 'polypeptide(L)'
;QSILAPSQGPAERPHGCSECGKVFGVKKSLKVHQRSHHGQARPYECAECRKTFNCHSGLVRHQLTHRGERPYKCGECGKCYSRKEHLQNHQRLHTGERPFQCPVCGKRFIRKQNLLKHQRIHTGERPYQCAECGRSFRYKESLKDHLRTHSGEASAQRLLPGVGGGALP
;
A
#
# COMPACT_ATOMS: atom_id res chain seq x y z
N GLN A 1 -18.58 21.83 39.01
CA GLN A 1 -17.80 22.53 37.98
C GLN A 1 -17.54 21.55 36.85
N SER A 2 -18.38 21.56 35.83
CA SER A 2 -18.28 20.63 34.70
C SER A 2 -17.49 21.30 33.58
N ILE A 3 -16.28 20.84 33.33
CA ILE A 3 -15.45 21.32 32.23
C ILE A 3 -15.95 20.61 30.96
N LEU A 4 -16.74 21.33 30.15
CA LEU A 4 -17.14 20.88 28.82
C LEU A 4 -15.91 20.87 27.90
N ALA A 5 -15.62 19.70 27.34
CA ALA A 5 -14.60 19.53 26.30
C ALA A 5 -14.98 20.32 25.03
N PRO A 6 -14.02 20.93 24.32
CA PRO A 6 -14.31 21.60 23.06
C PRO A 6 -14.70 20.57 21.99
N SER A 7 -15.96 20.62 21.59
CA SER A 7 -16.52 19.92 20.44
C SER A 7 -15.74 20.33 19.18
N GLN A 8 -14.94 19.41 18.65
CA GLN A 8 -14.35 19.57 17.34
C GLN A 8 -15.47 19.49 16.29
N GLY A 9 -15.87 20.64 15.77
CA GLY A 9 -16.79 20.76 14.65
C GLY A 9 -16.28 20.00 13.42
N PRO A 10 -17.17 19.68 12.45
CA PRO A 10 -16.79 18.96 11.25
C PRO A 10 -15.69 19.75 10.51
N ALA A 11 -14.57 19.08 10.24
CA ALA A 11 -13.43 19.69 9.56
C ALA A 11 -13.88 20.31 8.23
N GLU A 12 -13.99 21.64 8.19
CA GLU A 12 -14.34 22.37 6.98
C GLU A 12 -13.26 22.09 5.91
N ARG A 13 -13.67 21.52 4.78
CA ARG A 13 -12.79 21.23 3.64
C ARG A 13 -13.19 22.12 2.46
N PRO A 14 -12.92 23.44 2.53
CA PRO A 14 -13.47 24.41 1.58
C PRO A 14 -12.84 24.34 0.18
N HIS A 15 -11.72 23.61 0.01
CA HIS A 15 -10.96 23.63 -1.23
C HIS A 15 -11.18 22.36 -2.06
N GLY A 16 -12.14 22.41 -2.99
CA GLY A 16 -12.41 21.33 -3.95
C GLY A 16 -11.51 21.37 -5.19
N CYS A 17 -11.14 20.19 -5.69
CA CYS A 17 -10.55 20.02 -7.01
C CYS A 17 -11.65 19.86 -8.06
N SER A 18 -11.67 20.74 -9.06
CA SER A 18 -12.63 20.74 -10.16
C SER A 18 -12.55 19.50 -11.06
N GLU A 19 -11.39 18.85 -11.16
CA GLU A 19 -11.16 17.74 -12.10
C GLU A 19 -11.56 16.37 -11.53
N CYS A 20 -11.53 16.19 -10.21
CA CYS A 20 -11.82 14.89 -9.58
C CYS A 20 -12.71 14.98 -8.33
N GLY A 21 -13.23 16.16 -8.01
CA GLY A 21 -14.11 16.40 -6.86
C GLY A 21 -13.44 16.25 -5.48
N LYS A 22 -12.13 15.99 -5.39
CA LYS A 22 -11.45 15.83 -4.09
C LYS A 22 -11.41 17.15 -3.34
N VAL A 23 -11.89 17.13 -2.09
CA VAL A 23 -11.88 18.28 -1.18
C VAL A 23 -10.67 18.28 -0.26
N PHE A 24 -10.12 19.44 0.05
CA PHE A 24 -8.93 19.63 0.87
C PHE A 24 -9.22 20.67 1.94
N GLY A 25 -8.68 20.45 3.15
CA GLY A 25 -8.76 21.44 4.23
C GLY A 25 -7.85 22.64 4.02
N VAL A 26 -6.84 22.54 3.12
CA VAL A 26 -5.83 23.59 2.91
C VAL A 26 -5.58 23.82 1.42
N LYS A 27 -5.58 25.09 1.00
CA LYS A 27 -5.34 25.50 -0.40
C LYS A 27 -4.01 25.00 -0.96
N LYS A 28 -2.95 24.95 -0.15
CA LYS A 28 -1.63 24.40 -0.53
C LYS A 28 -1.72 22.92 -0.92
N SER A 29 -2.50 22.13 -0.20
CA SER A 29 -2.72 20.71 -0.50
C SER A 29 -3.50 20.52 -1.79
N LEU A 30 -4.49 21.37 -2.05
CA LEU A 30 -5.20 21.40 -3.34
C LEU A 30 -4.23 21.73 -4.48
N LYS A 31 -3.39 22.76 -4.35
CA LYS A 31 -2.39 23.13 -5.39
C LYS A 31 -1.41 21.99 -5.70
N VAL A 32 -0.92 21.29 -4.67
CA VAL A 32 -0.04 20.12 -4.85
C VAL A 32 -0.80 18.97 -5.51
N HIS A 33 -2.07 18.77 -5.14
CA HIS A 33 -2.91 17.75 -5.74
C HIS A 33 -3.26 18.05 -7.20
N GLN A 34 -3.50 19.30 -7.59
CA GLN A 34 -3.78 19.67 -8.98
C GLN A 34 -2.63 19.26 -9.92
N ARG A 35 -1.37 19.32 -9.46
CA ARG A 35 -0.20 18.80 -10.20
C ARG A 35 -0.20 17.28 -10.44
N SER A 36 -1.13 16.55 -9.83
CA SER A 36 -1.31 15.12 -10.10
C SER A 36 -2.26 14.85 -11.26
N HIS A 37 -3.03 15.86 -11.70
CA HIS A 37 -3.84 15.79 -12.91
C HIS A 37 -2.98 16.19 -14.11
N HIS A 38 -3.19 15.53 -15.24
CA HIS A 38 -2.53 15.81 -16.53
C HIS A 38 -1.00 15.76 -16.58
N GLY A 39 -0.32 15.12 -15.61
CA GLY A 39 1.14 14.96 -15.65
C GLY A 39 1.92 16.29 -15.60
N GLN A 40 1.26 17.40 -15.25
CA GLN A 40 1.88 18.72 -15.31
C GLN A 40 2.70 19.03 -14.05
N ALA A 41 3.95 19.42 -14.32
CA ALA A 41 4.97 19.93 -13.42
C ALA A 41 5.16 19.12 -12.12
N ARG A 42 6.17 18.25 -12.15
CA ARG A 42 6.83 17.70 -10.96
C ARG A 42 8.09 18.56 -10.73
N PRO A 43 7.99 19.73 -10.09
CA PRO A 43 9.04 20.76 -10.16
C PRO A 43 10.27 20.40 -9.33
N TYR A 44 10.14 19.38 -8.47
CA TYR A 44 11.19 18.98 -7.55
C TYR A 44 11.93 17.79 -8.15
N GLU A 45 13.08 18.02 -8.73
CA GLU A 45 13.93 16.98 -9.31
C GLU A 45 15.02 16.54 -8.33
N CYS A 46 15.26 15.22 -8.27
CA CYS A 46 16.42 14.67 -7.58
C CYS A 46 17.67 14.82 -8.44
N ALA A 47 18.69 15.53 -7.94
CA ALA A 47 19.96 15.70 -8.64
C ALA A 47 20.70 14.37 -8.91
N GLU A 48 20.52 13.36 -8.04
CA GLU A 48 21.26 12.09 -8.12
C GLU A 48 20.65 11.11 -9.13
N CYS A 49 19.33 11.04 -9.26
CA CYS A 49 18.67 10.07 -10.15
C CYS A 49 17.62 10.65 -11.10
N ARG A 50 17.54 11.99 -11.19
CA ARG A 50 16.61 12.74 -12.06
C ARG A 50 15.13 12.43 -11.86
N LYS A 51 14.77 11.72 -10.79
CA LYS A 51 13.36 11.47 -10.43
C LYS A 51 12.72 12.77 -9.99
N THR A 52 11.56 13.07 -10.56
CA THR A 52 10.81 14.29 -10.25
C THR A 52 9.71 14.03 -9.23
N PHE A 53 9.30 15.04 -8.47
CA PHE A 53 8.26 14.95 -7.43
C PHE A 53 7.31 16.14 -7.52
N ASN A 54 6.04 15.93 -7.16
CA ASN A 54 5.01 16.98 -7.16
C ASN A 54 5.11 17.92 -5.94
N CYS A 55 5.86 17.53 -4.91
CA CYS A 55 6.06 18.28 -3.68
C CYS A 55 7.49 18.14 -3.12
N HIS A 56 7.98 19.19 -2.48
CA HIS A 56 9.31 19.24 -1.86
C HIS A 56 9.52 18.15 -0.80
N SER A 57 8.52 17.93 0.05
CA SER A 57 8.57 16.87 1.08
C SER A 57 8.69 15.47 0.47
N GLY A 58 8.18 15.26 -0.73
CA GLY A 58 8.36 14.04 -1.51
C GLY A 58 9.81 13.85 -1.95
N LEU A 59 10.45 14.91 -2.45
CA LEU A 59 11.86 14.92 -2.85
C LEU A 59 12.79 14.70 -1.66
N VAL A 60 12.63 15.45 -0.57
CA VAL A 60 13.47 15.30 0.65
C VAL A 60 13.39 13.87 1.19
N ARG A 61 12.18 13.30 1.26
CA ARG A 61 12.01 11.90 1.69
C ARG A 61 12.69 10.93 0.73
N HIS A 62 12.68 11.21 -0.56
CA HIS A 62 13.35 10.36 -1.54
C HIS A 62 14.87 10.44 -1.42
N GLN A 63 15.44 11.62 -1.12
CA GLN A 63 16.88 11.75 -0.87
C GLN A 63 17.36 10.87 0.30
N LEU A 64 16.52 10.60 1.29
CA LEU A 64 16.85 9.62 2.35
C LEU A 64 17.16 8.23 1.79
N THR A 65 16.59 7.85 0.65
CA THR A 65 16.87 6.56 0.01
C THR A 65 18.27 6.49 -0.60
N HIS A 66 18.81 7.62 -1.04
CA HIS A 66 20.17 7.72 -1.54
C HIS A 66 21.20 7.61 -0.40
N ARG A 67 20.89 8.24 0.74
CA ARG A 67 21.75 8.20 1.93
C ARG A 67 21.61 6.93 2.77
N GLY A 68 20.64 6.06 2.43
CA GLY A 68 20.29 4.91 3.28
C GLY A 68 19.70 5.29 4.63
N GLU A 69 19.37 6.57 4.84
CA GLU A 69 18.85 7.07 6.12
C GLU A 69 17.42 6.57 6.36
N ARG A 70 17.22 5.97 7.53
CA ARG A 70 15.93 5.43 7.96
C ARG A 70 15.65 5.95 9.37
N PRO A 71 15.16 7.20 9.51
CA PRO A 71 15.11 7.90 10.80
C PRO A 71 14.22 7.22 11.86
N TYR A 72 13.29 6.38 11.42
CA TYR A 72 12.29 5.77 12.29
C TYR A 72 12.71 4.35 12.67
N LYS A 73 13.32 4.18 13.85
CA LYS A 73 13.76 2.89 14.38
C LYS A 73 12.68 2.24 15.25
N CYS A 74 12.47 0.94 15.08
CA CYS A 74 11.68 0.12 15.99
C CYS A 74 12.48 -0.18 17.25
N GLY A 75 11.92 0.16 18.42
CA GLY A 75 12.54 -0.14 19.71
C GLY A 75 12.62 -1.62 20.03
N GLU A 76 11.68 -2.44 19.54
CA GLU A 76 11.57 -3.86 19.90
C GLU A 76 12.52 -4.76 19.10
N CYS A 77 12.70 -4.50 17.79
CA CYS A 77 13.53 -5.34 16.92
C CYS A 77 14.64 -4.59 16.17
N GLY A 78 14.82 -3.31 16.45
CA GLY A 78 15.87 -2.48 15.83
C GLY A 78 15.67 -2.16 14.35
N LYS A 79 14.61 -2.66 13.69
CA LYS A 79 14.34 -2.38 12.27
C LYS A 79 14.05 -0.91 12.03
N CYS A 80 14.70 -0.33 11.02
CA CYS A 80 14.55 1.07 10.67
C CYS A 80 13.61 1.27 9.47
N TYR A 81 12.93 2.42 9.40
CA TYR A 81 12.00 2.79 8.35
C TYR A 81 12.22 4.25 7.91
N SER A 82 11.94 4.54 6.64
CA SER A 82 12.03 5.89 6.08
C SER A 82 10.79 6.75 6.39
N ARG A 83 9.71 6.14 6.91
CA ARG A 83 8.44 6.83 7.22
C ARG A 83 7.88 6.34 8.55
N LYS A 84 7.38 7.28 9.37
CA LYS A 84 6.72 6.99 10.65
C LYS A 84 5.55 6.01 10.52
N GLU A 85 4.72 6.19 9.50
CA GLU A 85 3.58 5.30 9.22
C GLU A 85 4.02 3.84 8.98
N HIS A 86 5.18 3.64 8.34
CA HIS A 86 5.70 2.29 8.11
C HIS A 86 6.21 1.66 9.40
N LEU A 87 6.84 2.45 10.27
CA LEU A 87 7.19 2.01 11.62
C LEU A 87 5.95 1.65 12.44
N GLN A 88 4.92 2.51 12.47
CA GLN A 88 3.67 2.24 13.19
C GLN A 88 2.98 0.96 12.69
N ASN A 89 2.86 0.80 11.37
CA ASN A 89 2.30 -0.42 10.79
C ASN A 89 3.15 -1.67 11.09
N HIS A 90 4.46 -1.49 11.29
CA HIS A 90 5.34 -2.58 11.71
C HIS A 90 5.19 -2.91 13.19
N GLN A 91 5.06 -1.91 14.07
CA GLN A 91 4.84 -2.13 15.51
C GLN A 91 3.57 -2.94 15.77
N ARG A 92 2.54 -2.80 14.94
CA ARG A 92 1.34 -3.66 15.00
C ARG A 92 1.62 -5.15 14.81
N LEU A 93 2.76 -5.53 14.23
CA LEU A 93 3.18 -6.93 14.14
C LEU A 93 3.66 -7.46 15.50
N HIS A 94 4.27 -6.59 16.32
CA HIS A 94 4.72 -6.95 17.66
C HIS A 94 3.55 -7.02 18.64
N THR A 95 2.65 -6.04 18.58
CA THR A 95 1.46 -6.01 19.46
C THR A 95 0.36 -6.98 19.04
N GLY A 96 0.42 -7.52 17.81
CA GLY A 96 -0.65 -8.34 17.24
C GLY A 96 -1.92 -7.56 16.87
N GLU A 97 -1.91 -6.22 16.96
CA GLU A 97 -3.07 -5.38 16.67
C GLU A 97 -3.48 -5.51 15.19
N ARG A 98 -4.72 -5.95 14.96
CA ARG A 98 -5.30 -6.10 13.61
C ARG A 98 -6.60 -5.30 13.50
N PRO A 99 -6.52 -3.99 13.18
CA PRO A 99 -7.68 -3.11 13.19
C PRO A 99 -8.72 -3.44 12.12
N PHE A 100 -8.29 -4.04 11.01
CA PHE A 100 -9.13 -4.18 9.82
C PHE A 100 -9.72 -5.58 9.74
N GLN A 101 -11.02 -5.72 9.98
CA GLN A 101 -11.73 -7.00 9.94
C GLN A 101 -12.46 -7.18 8.60
N CYS A 102 -12.41 -8.40 8.06
CA CYS A 102 -13.25 -8.79 6.94
C CYS A 102 -14.68 -9.02 7.40
N PRO A 103 -15.68 -8.33 6.83
CA PRO A 103 -17.07 -8.49 7.24
C PRO A 103 -17.65 -9.86 6.85
N VAL A 104 -17.08 -10.52 5.83
CA VAL A 104 -17.60 -11.80 5.30
C VAL A 104 -17.14 -13.00 6.13
N CYS A 105 -15.86 -13.04 6.52
CA CYS A 105 -15.27 -14.21 7.17
C CYS A 105 -14.61 -13.92 8.53
N GLY A 106 -14.74 -12.69 9.04
CA GLY A 106 -14.17 -12.28 10.33
C GLY A 106 -12.64 -12.17 10.38
N LYS A 107 -11.91 -12.53 9.33
CA LYS A 107 -10.43 -12.47 9.31
C LYS A 107 -9.93 -11.04 9.50
N ARG A 108 -8.94 -10.87 10.39
CA ARG A 108 -8.37 -9.56 10.73
C ARG A 108 -7.01 -9.32 10.09
N PHE A 109 -6.75 -8.07 9.70
CA PHE A 109 -5.57 -7.60 9.00
C PHE A 109 -4.99 -6.35 9.68
N ILE A 110 -3.67 -6.20 9.61
CA ILE A 110 -2.92 -5.05 10.15
C ILE A 110 -3.11 -3.80 9.29
N ARG A 111 -3.30 -3.99 7.98
CA ARG A 111 -3.37 -2.92 6.98
C ARG A 111 -4.63 -3.02 6.12
N LYS A 112 -5.26 -1.89 5.83
CA LYS A 112 -6.51 -1.81 5.03
C LYS A 112 -6.36 -2.39 3.64
N GLN A 113 -5.24 -2.13 2.96
CA GLN A 113 -4.97 -2.67 1.63
C GLN A 113 -4.91 -4.21 1.60
N ASN A 114 -4.49 -4.84 2.70
CA ASN A 114 -4.46 -6.29 2.79
C ASN A 114 -5.89 -6.85 2.92
N LEU A 115 -6.74 -6.16 3.69
CA LEU A 115 -8.18 -6.47 3.74
C LEU A 115 -8.84 -6.33 2.36
N LEU A 116 -8.60 -5.22 1.65
CA LEU A 116 -9.17 -5.00 0.30
C LEU A 116 -8.71 -6.08 -0.70
N LYS A 117 -7.42 -6.44 -0.67
CA LYS A 117 -6.91 -7.56 -1.47
C LYS A 117 -7.58 -8.88 -1.09
N HIS A 118 -7.75 -9.13 0.21
CA HIS A 118 -8.42 -10.33 0.71
C HIS A 118 -9.89 -10.40 0.30
N GLN A 119 -10.61 -9.27 0.24
CA GLN A 119 -12.01 -9.27 -0.18
C GLN A 119 -12.24 -9.80 -1.59
N ARG A 120 -11.23 -9.70 -2.47
CA ARG A 120 -11.26 -10.33 -3.81
C ARG A 120 -11.41 -11.86 -3.76
N ILE A 121 -11.13 -12.46 -2.60
CA ILE A 121 -11.38 -13.89 -2.37
C ILE A 121 -12.87 -14.19 -2.39
N HIS A 122 -13.66 -13.33 -1.77
CA HIS A 122 -15.10 -13.49 -1.65
C HIS A 122 -15.83 -13.07 -2.92
N THR A 123 -15.37 -12.00 -3.58
CA THR A 123 -16.01 -11.50 -4.81
C THR A 123 -15.63 -12.29 -6.06
N GLY A 124 -14.60 -13.14 -5.99
CA GLY A 124 -14.09 -13.85 -7.17
C GLY A 124 -13.35 -12.98 -8.18
N GLU A 125 -13.17 -11.68 -7.93
CA GLU A 125 -12.51 -10.75 -8.86
C GLU A 125 -11.09 -11.20 -9.22
N ARG A 126 -10.80 -11.20 -10.52
CA ARG A 126 -9.48 -11.52 -11.10
C ARG A 126 -9.04 -10.42 -12.06
N PRO A 127 -8.66 -9.23 -11.54
CA PRO A 127 -8.43 -8.04 -12.35
C PRO A 127 -7.14 -8.09 -13.20
N TYR A 128 -6.29 -9.11 -13.02
CA TYR A 128 -5.02 -9.20 -13.73
C TYR A 128 -5.07 -10.31 -14.78
N GLN A 129 -5.25 -9.93 -16.04
CA GLN A 129 -5.28 -10.86 -17.15
C GLN A 129 -3.91 -10.98 -17.83
N CYS A 130 -3.51 -12.20 -18.17
CA CYS A 130 -2.39 -12.46 -19.05
C CYS A 130 -2.80 -12.15 -20.49
N ALA A 131 -2.07 -11.26 -21.15
CA ALA A 131 -2.34 -10.89 -22.54
C ALA A 131 -2.02 -12.04 -23.52
N GLU A 132 -1.08 -12.93 -23.17
CA GLU A 132 -0.63 -14.02 -24.05
C GLU A 132 -1.60 -15.20 -24.09
N CYS A 133 -2.17 -15.59 -22.94
CA CYS A 133 -3.03 -16.78 -22.84
C CYS A 133 -4.43 -16.52 -22.29
N GLY A 134 -4.78 -15.26 -22.03
CA GLY A 134 -6.10 -14.84 -21.53
C GLY A 134 -6.41 -15.24 -20.07
N ARG A 135 -5.52 -15.98 -19.38
CA ARG A 135 -5.73 -16.40 -17.99
C ARG A 135 -5.79 -15.20 -17.06
N SER A 136 -6.82 -15.17 -16.21
CA SER A 136 -7.01 -14.11 -15.22
C SER A 136 -6.49 -14.52 -13.84
N PHE A 137 -5.96 -13.58 -13.08
CA PHE A 137 -5.36 -13.78 -11.76
C PHE A 137 -5.90 -12.76 -10.76
N ARG A 138 -6.03 -13.20 -9.51
CA ARG A 138 -6.50 -12.35 -8.40
C ARG A 138 -5.47 -11.31 -7.96
N TYR A 139 -4.19 -11.66 -8.08
CA TYR A 139 -3.06 -10.85 -7.62
C TYR A 139 -2.03 -10.65 -8.73
N LYS A 140 -1.33 -9.50 -8.68
CA LYS A 140 -0.33 -9.11 -9.68
C LYS A 140 0.90 -10.01 -9.60
N GLU A 141 1.28 -10.43 -8.41
CA GLU A 141 2.36 -11.39 -8.15
C GLU A 141 2.09 -12.73 -8.86
N SER A 142 0.86 -13.24 -8.77
CA SER A 142 0.48 -14.49 -9.45
C SER A 142 0.53 -14.35 -10.97
N LEU A 143 0.12 -13.20 -11.52
CA LEU A 143 0.31 -12.93 -12.95
C LEU A 143 1.80 -12.85 -13.29
N LYS A 144 2.63 -12.15 -12.49
CA LYS A 144 4.08 -12.04 -12.74
C LYS A 144 4.77 -13.40 -12.74
N ASP A 145 4.43 -14.26 -11.78
CA ASP A 145 4.96 -15.62 -11.69
C ASP A 145 4.50 -16.44 -12.90
N HIS A 146 3.24 -16.30 -13.30
CA HIS A 146 2.73 -16.94 -14.51
C HIS A 146 3.42 -16.44 -15.79
N LEU A 147 3.71 -15.14 -15.93
CA LEU A 147 4.37 -14.62 -17.13
C LEU A 147 5.77 -15.24 -17.32
N ARG A 148 6.45 -15.67 -16.24
CA ARG A 148 7.72 -16.41 -16.37
C ARG A 148 7.57 -17.75 -17.09
N THR A 149 6.38 -18.36 -17.03
CA THR A 149 6.11 -19.62 -17.73
C THR A 149 6.02 -19.44 -19.24
N HIS A 150 5.75 -18.23 -19.73
CA HIS A 150 5.76 -17.90 -21.16
C HIS A 150 7.16 -17.55 -21.65
N SER A 151 7.98 -16.91 -20.81
CA SER A 151 9.35 -16.52 -21.15
C SER A 151 10.38 -17.67 -21.14
N GLY A 152 9.94 -18.93 -21.04
CA GLY A 152 10.83 -20.09 -21.19
C GLY A 152 11.85 -20.33 -20.07
N GLU A 153 11.85 -19.54 -18.99
CA GLU A 153 12.62 -19.88 -17.79
C GLU A 153 11.83 -20.87 -16.93
N ALA A 154 12.21 -22.14 -17.08
CA ALA A 154 11.68 -23.30 -16.40
C ALA A 154 11.45 -23.04 -14.90
N SER A 155 10.17 -22.96 -14.52
CA SER A 155 9.77 -23.18 -13.13
C SER A 155 9.91 -24.66 -12.83
N ALA A 156 11.11 -25.09 -12.44
CA ALA A 156 11.32 -26.34 -11.73
C ALA A 156 10.60 -26.25 -10.38
N GLN A 157 9.32 -26.57 -10.37
CA GLN A 157 8.57 -26.90 -9.15
C GLN A 157 7.25 -27.61 -9.50
N ARG A 158 7.34 -28.93 -9.68
CA ARG A 158 6.36 -29.88 -9.14
C ARG A 158 6.85 -31.32 -9.34
N LEU A 159 7.67 -31.79 -8.40
CA LEU A 159 7.60 -33.19 -7.98
C LEU A 159 6.94 -33.19 -6.60
N LEU A 160 5.67 -33.56 -6.58
CA LEU A 160 5.06 -34.20 -5.42
C LEU A 160 4.26 -35.40 -5.97
N PRO A 161 4.58 -36.61 -5.51
CA PRO A 161 3.58 -37.61 -5.23
C PRO A 161 3.57 -37.82 -3.70
N GLY A 162 2.63 -37.18 -3.02
CA GLY A 162 2.34 -37.43 -1.61
C GLY A 162 0.98 -38.11 -1.50
N VAL A 163 1.01 -39.44 -1.54
CA VAL A 163 -0.11 -40.37 -1.34
C VAL A 163 -0.44 -40.54 0.16
N GLY A 164 -1.70 -40.87 0.45
CA GLY A 164 -2.17 -41.48 1.71
C GLY A 164 -2.37 -40.48 2.86
N GLY A 165 -3.54 -40.34 3.49
CA GLY A 165 -4.45 -41.41 3.89
C GLY A 165 -3.94 -42.02 5.20
N GLY A 166 -4.43 -41.55 6.34
CA GLY A 166 -4.00 -42.06 7.65
C GLY A 166 -4.71 -41.33 8.80
N ALA A 167 -5.80 -41.93 9.25
CA ALA A 167 -6.52 -41.58 10.46
C ALA A 167 -5.85 -42.17 11.72
N LEU A 168 -6.35 -41.70 12.87
CA LEU A 168 -6.26 -42.23 14.25
C LEU A 168 -5.07 -41.79 15.13
N PRO A 169 -5.22 -41.92 16.47
CA PRO A 169 -6.43 -42.24 17.26
C PRO A 169 -7.04 -41.05 18.00
#